data_AF-A0A084JMK2-F1
#
_entry.id   AF-A0A084JMK2-F1
#
_cell.length_a   1.000
_cell.length_b   1.000
_cell.length_c   1.000
_cell.angle_alpha   90.00
_cell.angle_beta   90.00
_cell.angle_gamma   90.00
#
_symmetry.space_group_name_H-M   'P 1'
#
loop_
_entity.id
_entity.type
_entity.pdbx_description
1 polymer ?
#
loop_
_entity_poly.entity_id
_entity_poly.type
_entity_poly.pdbx_seq_one_letter_code
_entity_poly.pdbx_strand_id
1 'polypeptide(L)'
;MKKRLISFLFCIVLLVTVFPITASADMGPKPSVVIDFNGISQQSYYVTLLSSRRSTGPYSALADDSNRRYNESHEDYPIFLKFLEYQDKDGYYFLQYFQNCSETHRFSWTYYPPSDFKILIYFPDSDYFAISAAAYEGYAFDSYFRVSLTDSEISSVIEQGETLSFSAQKSYDYSGEIISLIARIVLTIAVELLIALLFAFRKKKQFLFIVAVNLVTQITLNVALNLINYSYGAMLFILAYILFEFLIFIVEAILYTVFLRKLDVPVPIWKTITYALIANAASFVIGLALAIVIPGIF
;
A
#
# COMPACT_ATOMS: atom_id res chain seq x y z
N MET A 1 17.08 16.41 -31.98
CA MET A 1 16.20 16.88 -30.89
C MET A 1 15.57 15.74 -30.10
N LYS A 2 14.94 14.74 -30.74
CA LYS A 2 14.39 13.54 -30.05
C LYS A 2 15.38 12.82 -29.12
N LYS A 3 16.62 12.56 -29.54
CA LYS A 3 17.65 11.88 -28.72
C LYS A 3 18.03 12.64 -27.42
N ARG A 4 18.11 13.98 -27.48
CA ARG A 4 18.42 14.81 -26.29
C ARG A 4 17.23 14.90 -25.33
N LEU A 5 16.01 14.93 -25.86
CA LEU A 5 14.78 14.91 -25.05
C LEU A 5 14.61 13.57 -24.32
N ILE A 6 14.80 12.45 -25.02
CA ILE A 6 14.74 11.10 -24.44
C ILE A 6 15.82 10.92 -23.37
N SER A 7 17.06 11.34 -23.64
CA SER A 7 18.14 11.27 -22.66
C SER A 7 17.88 12.10 -21.42
N PHE A 8 17.24 13.28 -21.55
CA PHE A 8 16.91 14.13 -20.42
C PHE A 8 15.75 13.57 -19.57
N LEU A 9 14.69 13.08 -20.22
CA LEU A 9 13.59 12.35 -19.56
C LEU A 9 14.10 11.13 -18.79
N PHE A 10 15.06 10.39 -19.37
CA PHE A 10 15.70 9.26 -18.71
C PHE A 10 16.50 9.67 -17.46
N CYS A 11 17.23 10.80 -17.51
CA CYS A 11 17.93 11.33 -16.34
C CYS A 11 16.97 11.74 -15.21
N ILE A 12 15.76 12.23 -15.54
CA ILE A 12 14.73 12.59 -14.55
C ILE A 12 14.19 11.35 -13.84
N VAL A 13 13.88 10.30 -14.59
CA VAL A 13 13.49 8.99 -14.04
C VAL A 13 14.56 8.49 -13.07
N LEU A 14 15.84 8.56 -13.46
CA LEU A 14 16.96 8.17 -12.60
C LEU A 14 17.05 9.03 -11.33
N LEU A 15 16.89 10.34 -11.42
CA LEU A 15 16.97 11.27 -10.28
C LEU A 15 15.90 11.00 -9.23
N VAL A 16 14.68 10.66 -9.65
CA VAL A 16 13.58 10.27 -8.76
C VAL A 16 13.87 8.94 -8.06
N THR A 17 14.53 7.99 -8.73
CA THR A 17 14.85 6.67 -8.16
C THR A 17 16.04 6.65 -7.19
N VAL A 18 16.90 7.67 -7.20
CA VAL A 18 18.16 7.69 -6.43
C VAL A 18 18.05 8.49 -5.12
N PHE A 19 16.89 9.09 -4.81
CA PHE A 19 16.72 9.82 -3.54
C PHE A 19 16.86 8.86 -2.34
N PRO A 20 17.89 9.01 -1.48
CA PRO A 20 18.07 8.16 -0.32
C PRO A 20 17.14 8.66 0.78
N ILE A 21 15.97 8.05 0.93
CA ILE A 21 15.05 8.40 2.01
C ILE A 21 15.26 7.44 3.17
N THR A 22 16.30 7.69 3.97
CA THR A 22 16.45 7.09 5.29
C THR A 22 16.04 8.10 6.34
N ALA A 23 14.74 8.14 6.65
CA ALA A 23 14.21 8.87 7.81
C ALA A 23 13.78 7.83 8.84
N SER A 24 14.51 7.72 9.96
CA SER A 24 14.15 6.88 11.10
C SER A 24 13.59 7.77 12.20
N ALA A 25 12.28 7.92 12.22
CA ALA A 25 11.54 8.54 13.31
C ALA A 25 10.35 7.64 13.64
N ASP A 26 10.18 7.28 14.92
CA ASP A 26 9.08 6.44 15.42
C ASP A 26 7.77 7.24 15.52
N MET A 27 7.46 8.06 14.51
CA MET A 27 6.27 8.92 14.45
C MET A 27 5.35 8.59 13.28
N GLY A 28 5.76 7.68 12.38
CA GLY A 28 4.96 7.27 11.24
C GLY A 28 4.01 6.10 11.54
N PRO A 29 3.02 5.86 10.64
CA PRO A 29 2.20 4.66 10.63
C PRO A 29 3.08 3.40 10.75
N LYS A 30 2.51 2.30 11.26
CA LYS A 30 3.22 1.03 11.36
C LYS A 30 2.75 0.08 10.26
N PRO A 31 3.62 -0.84 9.82
CA PRO A 31 3.22 -1.88 8.89
C PRO A 31 2.03 -2.68 9.43
N SER A 32 1.26 -3.26 8.52
CA SER A 32 0.11 -4.09 8.87
C SER A 32 0.11 -5.43 8.12
N VAL A 33 -0.51 -6.43 8.75
CA VAL A 33 -0.89 -7.69 8.09
C VAL A 33 -2.39 -7.86 8.23
N VAL A 34 -3.08 -7.95 7.11
CA VAL A 34 -4.54 -8.14 7.03
C VAL A 34 -4.83 -9.42 6.27
N ILE A 35 -5.72 -10.25 6.81
CA ILE A 35 -6.11 -11.53 6.21
C ILE A 35 -7.63 -11.58 6.10
N ASP A 36 -8.11 -11.71 4.87
CA ASP A 36 -9.54 -11.97 4.59
C ASP A 36 -9.79 -13.47 4.49
N PHE A 37 -10.84 -13.95 5.14
CA PHE A 37 -11.26 -15.35 5.13
C PHE A 37 -12.54 -15.50 4.30
N ASN A 38 -12.56 -16.46 3.38
CA ASN A 38 -13.74 -16.75 2.56
C ASN A 38 -14.16 -18.21 2.74
N GLY A 39 -15.46 -18.44 2.94
CA GLY A 39 -16.06 -19.77 2.95
C GLY A 39 -16.34 -20.36 4.34
N ILE A 40 -15.82 -19.74 5.41
CA ILE A 40 -16.15 -20.08 6.79
C ILE A 40 -17.35 -19.22 7.20
N SER A 41 -18.52 -19.82 7.36
CA SER A 41 -19.77 -19.07 7.57
C SER A 41 -20.59 -19.55 8.75
N GLN A 42 -20.39 -20.80 9.17
CA GLN A 42 -21.20 -21.43 10.21
C GLN A 42 -20.44 -21.71 11.50
N GLN A 43 -19.15 -21.41 11.55
CA GLN A 43 -18.29 -21.70 12.68
C GLN A 43 -17.80 -20.42 13.35
N SER A 44 -17.75 -20.44 14.68
CA SER A 44 -16.97 -19.44 15.41
C SER A 44 -15.49 -19.76 15.25
N TYR A 45 -14.65 -18.74 15.06
CA TYR A 45 -13.21 -18.93 14.94
C TYR A 45 -12.40 -17.70 15.32
N TYR A 46 -11.20 -17.97 15.82
CA TYR A 46 -10.23 -16.97 16.24
C TYR A 46 -8.94 -17.16 15.47
N VAL A 47 -8.27 -16.05 15.16
CA VAL A 47 -7.06 -16.05 14.33
C VAL A 47 -5.92 -15.37 15.07
N THR A 48 -4.71 -15.94 14.95
CA THR A 48 -3.45 -15.32 15.36
C THR A 48 -2.37 -15.52 14.30
N LEU A 49 -1.30 -14.74 14.41
CA LEU A 49 -0.06 -14.96 13.68
C LEU A 49 0.99 -15.49 14.66
N LEU A 50 1.46 -16.71 14.42
CA LEU A 50 2.61 -17.25 15.13
C LEU A 50 3.87 -16.62 14.52
N SER A 51 4.80 -16.18 15.35
CA SER A 51 5.99 -15.43 14.92
C SER A 51 7.25 -16.27 15.03
N SER A 52 8.17 -16.17 14.07
CA SER A 52 9.49 -16.81 14.20
C SER A 52 10.36 -16.19 15.30
N ARG A 53 10.02 -14.98 15.76
CA ARG A 53 10.67 -14.27 16.88
C ARG A 53 9.77 -14.24 18.11
N ARG A 54 10.39 -14.21 19.30
CA ARG A 54 9.68 -14.11 20.59
C ARG A 54 8.99 -12.77 20.85
N SER A 55 9.30 -11.73 20.08
CA SER A 55 8.65 -10.41 20.22
C SER A 55 8.73 -9.59 18.94
N THR A 56 7.77 -8.66 18.79
CA THR A 56 7.74 -7.61 17.78
C THR A 56 6.97 -6.41 18.33
N GLY A 57 7.57 -5.21 18.26
CA GLY A 57 7.01 -4.01 18.89
C GLY A 57 6.63 -4.25 20.36
N PRO A 58 5.39 -3.96 20.78
CA PRO A 58 4.94 -4.21 22.15
C PRO A 58 4.50 -5.68 22.40
N TYR A 59 4.45 -6.53 21.37
CA TYR A 59 3.95 -7.90 21.47
C TYR A 59 5.09 -8.87 21.79
N SER A 60 4.84 -9.81 22.69
CA SER A 60 5.82 -10.80 23.11
C SER A 60 5.15 -12.10 23.50
N ALA A 61 5.85 -13.21 23.30
CA ALA A 61 5.49 -14.48 23.90
C ALA A 61 5.43 -14.34 25.42
N LEU A 62 4.55 -15.10 26.06
CA LEU A 62 4.45 -15.10 27.51
C LEU A 62 5.79 -15.59 28.09
N ALA A 63 6.40 -14.75 28.94
CA ALA A 63 7.62 -15.09 29.65
C ALA A 63 7.29 -15.43 31.10
N ASP A 64 6.46 -14.58 31.72
CA ASP A 64 5.93 -14.72 33.08
C ASP A 64 4.64 -13.90 33.22
N ASP A 65 4.09 -13.85 34.43
CA ASP A 65 2.83 -13.15 34.69
C ASP A 65 2.93 -11.63 34.52
N SER A 66 4.13 -11.05 34.52
CA SER A 66 4.32 -9.59 34.40
C SER A 66 4.04 -9.06 32.98
N ASN A 67 4.19 -9.91 31.95
CA ASN A 67 3.94 -9.53 30.56
C ASN A 67 2.66 -10.17 29.98
N ARG A 68 1.79 -10.72 30.84
CA ARG A 68 0.53 -11.34 30.45
C ARG A 68 -0.47 -10.28 29.97
N ARG A 69 -1.05 -10.48 28.80
CA ARG A 69 -2.02 -9.53 28.19
C ARG A 69 -3.48 -9.79 28.58
N TYR A 70 -3.83 -11.03 28.90
CA TYR A 70 -5.19 -11.45 29.22
C TYR A 70 -5.25 -11.97 30.66
N ASN A 71 -6.28 -11.60 31.40
CA ASN A 71 -6.52 -12.07 32.76
C ASN A 71 -7.85 -12.84 32.83
N GLU A 72 -8.11 -13.52 33.94
CA GLU A 72 -9.29 -14.37 34.13
C GLU A 72 -10.63 -13.61 33.98
N SER A 73 -10.63 -12.29 34.16
CA SER A 73 -11.83 -11.46 33.97
C SER A 73 -12.11 -11.08 32.52
N HIS A 74 -11.19 -11.34 31.59
CA HIS A 74 -11.36 -11.04 30.18
C HIS A 74 -12.21 -12.11 29.49
N GLU A 75 -13.16 -11.71 28.64
CA GLU A 75 -14.08 -12.65 27.97
C GLU A 75 -13.34 -13.69 27.12
N ASP A 76 -12.31 -13.25 26.39
CA ASP A 76 -11.47 -14.13 25.58
C ASP A 76 -10.40 -14.92 26.35
N TYR A 77 -10.38 -14.87 27.69
CA TYR A 77 -9.36 -15.58 28.47
C TYR A 77 -9.29 -17.09 28.19
N PRO A 78 -10.42 -17.82 28.05
CA PRO A 78 -10.38 -19.24 27.67
C PRO A 78 -9.75 -19.48 26.30
N ILE A 79 -9.98 -18.57 25.34
CA ILE A 79 -9.40 -18.64 24.00
C ILE A 79 -7.90 -18.33 24.04
N PHE A 80 -7.50 -17.35 24.84
CA PHE A 80 -6.10 -17.03 25.09
C PHE A 80 -5.32 -18.25 25.62
N LEU A 81 -5.90 -18.98 26.59
CA LEU A 81 -5.28 -20.20 27.13
C LEU A 81 -5.08 -21.27 26.05
N LYS A 82 -6.05 -21.45 25.16
CA LYS A 82 -5.93 -22.38 24.03
C LYS A 82 -4.77 -22.04 23.11
N PHE A 83 -4.59 -20.76 22.75
CA PHE A 83 -3.43 -20.33 21.98
C PHE A 83 -2.11 -20.44 22.75
N LEU A 84 -2.12 -20.29 24.07
CA LEU A 84 -0.94 -20.44 24.91
C LEU A 84 -0.46 -21.90 24.97
N GLU A 85 -1.39 -22.85 24.99
CA GLU A 85 -1.12 -24.29 25.01
C GLU A 85 -0.62 -24.82 23.66
N TYR A 86 -0.91 -24.11 22.57
CA TYR A 86 -0.51 -24.52 21.23
C TYR A 86 1.02 -24.49 21.07
N GLN A 87 1.59 -25.63 20.67
CA GLN A 87 3.01 -25.77 20.35
C GLN A 87 3.21 -25.99 18.87
N ASP A 88 3.79 -25.00 18.19
CA ASP A 88 4.15 -25.14 16.78
C ASP A 88 5.33 -26.10 16.59
N LYS A 89 5.25 -26.95 15.56
CA LYS A 89 6.28 -27.94 15.25
C LYS A 89 7.60 -27.31 14.81
N ASP A 90 7.57 -26.12 14.21
CA ASP A 90 8.75 -25.41 13.72
C ASP A 90 9.23 -24.35 14.73
N GLY A 91 8.66 -24.32 15.94
CA GLY A 91 9.10 -23.44 17.03
C GLY A 91 8.65 -21.98 16.91
N TYR A 92 7.60 -21.69 16.14
CA TYR A 92 6.99 -20.36 16.11
C TYR A 92 6.25 -20.04 17.42
N TYR A 93 6.24 -18.76 17.80
CA TYR A 93 5.73 -18.28 19.07
C TYR A 93 4.39 -17.58 18.93
N PHE A 94 3.43 -17.89 19.79
CA PHE A 94 2.24 -17.07 20.00
C PHE A 94 2.60 -15.80 20.79
N LEU A 95 2.31 -14.63 20.24
CA LEU A 95 2.68 -13.33 20.84
C LEU A 95 1.55 -12.66 21.61
N GLN A 96 0.61 -13.46 22.13
CA GLN A 96 -0.51 -12.97 22.94
C GLN A 96 -1.39 -11.94 22.20
N TYR A 97 -1.59 -12.12 20.89
CA TYR A 97 -2.49 -11.30 20.09
C TYR A 97 -3.29 -12.19 19.15
N PHE A 98 -4.61 -12.07 19.22
CA PHE A 98 -5.54 -12.79 18.37
C PHE A 98 -6.82 -11.97 18.23
N GLN A 99 -7.66 -12.32 17.26
CA GLN A 99 -8.96 -11.68 17.05
C GLN A 99 -10.03 -12.73 16.80
N ASN A 100 -11.25 -12.45 17.27
CA ASN A 100 -12.44 -13.13 16.81
C ASN A 100 -12.76 -12.67 15.38
N CYS A 101 -12.77 -13.59 14.43
CA CYS A 101 -13.03 -13.29 13.02
C CYS A 101 -14.37 -13.86 12.53
N SER A 102 -15.18 -14.40 13.44
CA SER A 102 -16.43 -15.10 13.12
C SER A 102 -17.42 -14.23 12.35
N GLU A 103 -17.55 -12.95 12.72
CA GLU A 103 -18.48 -12.02 12.06
C GLU A 103 -17.83 -11.19 10.96
N THR A 104 -16.58 -10.76 11.17
CA THR A 104 -15.90 -9.82 10.28
C THR A 104 -15.25 -10.50 9.08
N HIS A 105 -15.00 -11.80 9.20
CA HIS A 105 -14.18 -12.59 8.28
C HIS A 105 -12.83 -11.96 7.95
N ARG A 106 -12.30 -11.17 8.88
CA ARG A 106 -11.09 -10.39 8.69
C ARG A 106 -10.25 -10.38 9.97
N PHE A 107 -8.99 -10.76 9.82
CA PHE A 107 -7.95 -10.53 10.81
C PHE A 107 -7.12 -9.31 10.40
N SER A 108 -6.72 -8.47 11.36
CA SER A 108 -5.95 -7.25 11.11
C SER A 108 -4.98 -6.97 12.26
N TRP A 109 -3.69 -7.13 12.01
CA TRP A 109 -2.62 -6.74 12.92
C TRP A 109 -1.94 -5.48 12.39
N THR A 110 -2.33 -4.33 12.91
CA THR A 110 -1.99 -3.00 12.35
C THR A 110 -0.84 -2.28 13.05
N TYR A 111 -0.24 -2.91 14.06
CA TYR A 111 0.84 -2.32 14.85
C TYR A 111 1.96 -3.33 15.07
N TYR A 112 3.07 -3.17 14.36
CA TYR A 112 4.24 -4.06 14.44
C TYR A 112 3.91 -5.57 14.32
N PRO A 113 3.19 -6.00 13.27
CA PRO A 113 2.99 -7.43 13.03
C PRO A 113 4.34 -8.15 12.87
N PRO A 114 4.41 -9.46 13.15
CA PRO A 114 5.61 -10.24 12.88
C PRO A 114 5.96 -10.20 11.38
N SER A 115 7.23 -10.04 11.07
CA SER A 115 7.70 -9.98 9.68
C SER A 115 7.72 -11.35 9.00
N ASP A 116 7.86 -12.41 9.77
CA ASP A 116 7.87 -13.81 9.36
C ASP A 116 6.95 -14.59 10.31
N PHE A 117 5.90 -15.19 9.74
CA PHE A 117 4.79 -15.73 10.51
C PHE A 117 4.08 -16.91 9.86
N LYS A 118 3.39 -17.71 10.69
CA LYS A 118 2.36 -18.66 10.26
C LYS A 118 0.98 -18.18 10.70
N ILE A 119 -0.05 -18.55 9.96
CA ILE A 119 -1.43 -18.23 10.29
C ILE A 119 -2.00 -19.41 11.07
N LEU A 120 -2.51 -19.16 12.26
CA LEU A 120 -3.15 -20.17 13.09
C LEU A 120 -4.60 -19.77 13.35
N ILE A 121 -5.51 -20.69 13.07
CA ILE A 121 -6.95 -20.54 13.28
C ILE A 121 -7.38 -21.53 14.35
N TYR A 122 -8.15 -21.06 15.33
CA TYR A 122 -8.75 -21.87 16.37
C TYR A 122 -10.27 -21.88 16.24
N PHE A 123 -10.85 -23.08 16.20
CA PHE A 123 -12.29 -23.34 16.16
C PHE A 123 -12.74 -23.83 17.54
N PRO A 124 -13.33 -22.96 18.39
CA PRO A 124 -13.73 -23.31 19.75
C PRO A 124 -14.79 -24.40 19.84
N ASP A 125 -15.72 -24.47 18.88
CA ASP A 125 -16.84 -25.42 18.91
C ASP A 125 -16.38 -26.88 18.79
N SER A 126 -15.27 -27.11 18.10
CA SER A 126 -14.66 -28.43 17.86
C SER A 126 -13.33 -28.63 18.60
N ASP A 127 -12.88 -27.63 19.38
CA ASP A 127 -11.57 -27.58 20.03
C ASP A 127 -10.42 -27.95 19.05
N TYR A 128 -10.40 -27.28 17.90
CA TYR A 128 -9.55 -27.66 16.78
C TYR A 128 -8.70 -26.51 16.24
N PHE A 129 -7.46 -26.81 15.85
CA PHE A 129 -6.54 -25.85 15.24
C PHE A 129 -6.25 -26.18 13.78
N ALA A 130 -6.37 -25.17 12.92
CA ALA A 130 -5.87 -25.21 11.56
C ALA A 130 -4.66 -24.28 11.43
N ILE A 131 -3.61 -24.75 10.77
CA ILE A 131 -2.36 -23.99 10.60
C ILE A 131 -2.04 -23.85 9.11
N SER A 132 -1.43 -22.73 8.74
CA SER A 132 -0.99 -22.56 7.36
C SER A 132 0.10 -23.58 6.98
N ALA A 133 0.01 -24.11 5.76
CA ALA A 133 0.94 -25.09 5.22
C ALA A 133 2.38 -24.56 5.05
N ALA A 134 2.54 -23.24 5.00
CA ALA A 134 3.82 -22.55 4.90
C ALA A 134 3.87 -21.36 5.87
N ALA A 135 5.09 -20.87 6.12
CA ALA A 135 5.33 -19.56 6.69
C ALA A 135 5.24 -18.48 5.61
N TYR A 136 4.89 -17.25 6.01
CA TYR A 136 4.74 -16.09 5.17
C TYR A 136 5.55 -14.93 5.71
N GLU A 137 5.95 -14.05 4.80
CA GLU A 137 6.59 -12.79 5.14
C GLU A 137 5.70 -11.61 4.74
N GLY A 138 5.75 -10.55 5.54
CA GLY A 138 5.22 -9.25 5.13
C GLY A 138 5.92 -8.78 3.85
N TYR A 139 5.16 -8.58 2.78
CA TYR A 139 5.70 -8.28 1.45
C TYR A 139 5.56 -6.81 1.04
N ALA A 140 4.76 -6.06 1.78
CA ALA A 140 4.48 -4.64 1.61
C ALA A 140 4.31 -4.00 2.99
N PHE A 141 4.35 -2.66 3.04
CA PHE A 141 4.06 -1.90 4.26
C PHE A 141 2.71 -2.33 4.85
N ASP A 142 1.68 -2.38 4.01
CA ASP A 142 0.41 -3.04 4.32
C ASP A 142 0.32 -4.34 3.51
N SER A 143 0.44 -5.48 4.19
CA SER A 143 0.43 -6.79 3.56
C SER A 143 -0.96 -7.43 3.67
N TYR A 144 -1.56 -7.72 2.52
CA TYR A 144 -2.89 -8.32 2.43
C TYR A 144 -2.80 -9.78 1.98
N PHE A 145 -3.52 -10.66 2.68
CA PHE A 145 -3.66 -12.06 2.33
C PHE A 145 -5.13 -12.46 2.26
N ARG A 146 -5.39 -13.53 1.52
CA ARG A 146 -6.70 -14.17 1.41
C ARG A 146 -6.56 -15.66 1.66
N VAL A 147 -7.41 -16.17 2.54
CA VAL A 147 -7.55 -17.60 2.85
C VAL A 147 -8.93 -18.03 2.39
N SER A 148 -8.99 -19.09 1.58
CA SER A 148 -10.24 -19.74 1.19
C SER A 148 -10.31 -21.08 1.90
N LEU A 149 -11.29 -21.22 2.81
CA LEU A 149 -11.55 -22.41 3.59
C LEU A 149 -13.06 -22.55 3.72
N THR A 150 -13.61 -23.72 3.37
CA THR A 150 -15.05 -23.96 3.45
C THR A 150 -15.44 -24.72 4.71
N ASP A 151 -16.63 -24.46 5.25
CA ASP A 151 -17.19 -25.20 6.39
C ASP A 151 -17.21 -26.73 6.15
N SER A 152 -17.40 -27.18 4.90
CA SER A 152 -17.35 -28.59 4.50
C SER A 152 -15.96 -29.20 4.58
N GLU A 153 -14.93 -28.48 4.13
CA GLU A 153 -13.54 -28.95 4.24
C GLU A 153 -13.16 -29.07 5.71
N ILE A 154 -13.46 -28.05 6.52
CA ILE A 154 -13.15 -28.04 7.95
C ILE A 154 -13.81 -29.23 8.65
N SER A 155 -15.12 -29.42 8.48
CA SER A 155 -15.86 -30.52 9.10
C SER A 155 -15.31 -31.89 8.69
N SER A 156 -15.01 -32.08 7.40
CA SER A 156 -14.50 -33.35 6.88
C SER A 156 -13.12 -33.73 7.44
N VAL A 157 -12.22 -32.76 7.61
CA VAL A 157 -10.86 -33.00 8.14
C VAL A 157 -10.92 -33.27 9.64
N ILE A 158 -11.80 -32.56 10.37
CA ILE A 158 -12.01 -32.79 11.80
C ILE A 158 -12.55 -34.21 12.05
N GLU A 159 -13.54 -34.66 11.27
CA GLU A 159 -14.10 -36.01 11.39
C GLU A 159 -13.07 -37.11 11.13
N GLN A 160 -12.11 -36.87 10.24
CA GLN A 160 -11.04 -37.80 9.91
C GLN A 160 -9.87 -37.77 10.90
N GLY A 161 -9.84 -36.82 11.82
CA GLY A 161 -8.74 -36.63 12.78
C GLY A 161 -7.43 -36.21 12.12
N GLU A 162 -7.49 -35.64 10.91
CA GLU A 162 -6.32 -35.17 10.18
C GLU A 162 -5.96 -33.73 10.57
N THR A 163 -4.77 -33.27 10.17
CA THR A 163 -4.34 -31.87 10.39
C THR A 163 -4.78 -30.99 9.21
N LEU A 164 -5.62 -30.00 9.48
CA LEU A 164 -6.09 -29.05 8.48
C LEU A 164 -4.98 -28.05 8.19
N SER A 165 -4.42 -28.17 7.00
CA SER A 165 -3.41 -27.25 6.47
C SER A 165 -3.98 -26.46 5.31
N PHE A 166 -3.71 -25.15 5.26
CA PHE A 166 -4.22 -24.27 4.22
C PHE A 166 -3.16 -23.31 3.67
N SER A 167 -3.41 -22.76 2.49
CA SER A 167 -2.57 -21.73 1.89
C SER A 167 -3.25 -20.37 1.91
N ALA A 168 -2.47 -19.33 2.16
CA ALA A 168 -2.89 -17.94 1.99
C ALA A 168 -2.30 -17.37 0.70
N GLN A 169 -3.11 -16.61 -0.03
CA GLN A 169 -2.70 -15.95 -1.28
C GLN A 169 -2.54 -14.45 -1.04
N LYS A 170 -1.52 -13.83 -1.61
CA LYS A 170 -1.36 -12.36 -1.57
C LYS A 170 -2.55 -11.72 -2.31
N SER A 171 -3.18 -10.73 -1.68
CA SER A 171 -4.44 -10.14 -2.16
C SER A 171 -4.40 -8.60 -2.23
N TYR A 172 -3.22 -8.02 -2.44
CA TYR A 172 -3.06 -6.58 -2.65
C TYR A 172 -3.90 -6.10 -3.85
N ASP A 173 -4.60 -4.96 -3.71
CA ASP A 173 -5.48 -4.43 -4.74
C ASP A 173 -4.73 -3.66 -5.83
N TYR A 174 -3.99 -4.38 -6.68
CA TYR A 174 -3.29 -3.79 -7.82
C TYR A 174 -4.25 -3.15 -8.84
N SER A 175 -5.49 -3.64 -8.93
CA SER A 175 -6.49 -3.13 -9.88
C SER A 175 -6.95 -1.74 -9.48
N GLY A 176 -7.27 -1.54 -8.19
CA GLY A 176 -7.58 -0.23 -7.62
C GLY A 176 -6.47 0.79 -7.83
N GLU A 177 -5.21 0.39 -7.62
CA GLU A 177 -4.04 1.26 -7.87
C GLU A 177 -3.93 1.69 -9.34
N ILE A 178 -4.16 0.78 -10.29
CA ILE A 178 -4.11 1.08 -11.72
C ILE A 178 -5.26 2.02 -12.12
N ILE A 179 -6.48 1.77 -11.63
CA ILE A 179 -7.64 2.64 -11.90
C ILE A 179 -7.37 4.04 -11.35
N SER A 180 -6.86 4.12 -10.12
CA SER A 180 -6.46 5.38 -9.48
C SER A 180 -5.41 6.10 -10.31
N LEU A 181 -4.33 5.42 -10.71
CA LEU A 181 -3.29 5.97 -11.57
C LEU A 181 -3.85 6.57 -12.87
N ILE A 182 -4.72 5.84 -13.56
CA ILE A 182 -5.35 6.30 -14.81
C ILE A 182 -6.20 7.55 -14.56
N ALA A 183 -7.00 7.54 -13.50
CA ALA A 183 -7.84 8.68 -13.14
C ALA A 183 -7.02 9.95 -12.86
N ARG A 184 -5.91 9.82 -12.12
CA ARG A 184 -4.98 10.92 -11.83
C ARG A 184 -4.36 11.49 -13.10
N ILE A 185 -3.84 10.63 -13.97
CA ILE A 185 -3.23 11.06 -15.26
C ILE A 185 -4.25 11.80 -16.14
N VAL A 186 -5.46 11.23 -16.30
CA VAL A 186 -6.51 11.83 -17.14
C VAL A 186 -6.92 13.20 -16.59
N LEU A 187 -7.10 13.30 -15.27
CA LEU A 187 -7.47 14.54 -14.61
C LEU A 187 -6.38 15.61 -14.79
N THR A 188 -5.12 15.28 -14.52
CA THR A 188 -4.02 16.24 -14.66
C THR A 188 -3.92 16.72 -16.10
N ILE A 189 -3.94 15.82 -17.08
CA ILE A 189 -3.94 16.22 -18.50
C ILE A 189 -5.13 17.14 -18.81
N ALA A 190 -6.33 16.86 -18.31
CA ALA A 190 -7.49 17.72 -18.52
C ALA A 190 -7.28 19.13 -17.95
N VAL A 191 -6.82 19.25 -16.70
CA VAL A 191 -6.52 20.53 -16.04
C VAL A 191 -5.47 21.31 -16.83
N GLU A 192 -4.41 20.64 -17.24
CA GLU A 192 -3.32 21.25 -17.97
C GLU A 192 -3.70 21.74 -19.36
N LEU A 193 -4.57 21.01 -20.05
CA LEU A 193 -5.11 21.42 -21.34
C LEU A 193 -6.05 22.62 -21.20
N LEU A 194 -6.87 22.67 -20.16
CA LEU A 194 -7.70 23.84 -19.86
C LEU A 194 -6.85 25.08 -19.60
N ILE A 195 -5.79 24.94 -18.80
CA ILE A 195 -4.87 26.06 -18.52
C ILE A 195 -4.08 26.44 -19.77
N ALA A 196 -3.69 25.47 -20.61
CA ALA A 196 -3.02 25.75 -21.87
C ALA A 196 -3.88 26.62 -22.81
N LEU A 197 -5.20 26.39 -22.84
CA LEU A 197 -6.14 27.22 -23.58
C LEU A 197 -6.22 28.65 -23.04
N LEU A 198 -6.23 28.82 -21.71
CA LEU A 198 -6.18 30.16 -21.06
C LEU A 198 -4.89 30.90 -21.40
N PHE A 199 -3.78 30.17 -21.50
CA PHE A 199 -2.49 30.69 -21.96
C PHE A 199 -2.41 30.86 -23.48
N ALA A 200 -3.50 30.63 -24.22
CA ALA A 200 -3.56 30.74 -25.67
C ALA A 200 -2.55 29.86 -26.42
N PHE A 201 -2.15 28.72 -25.85
CA PHE A 201 -1.50 27.65 -26.61
C PHE A 201 -2.57 26.96 -27.44
N ARG A 202 -2.63 27.30 -28.74
CA ARG A 202 -3.71 26.86 -29.63
C ARG A 202 -3.25 25.96 -30.77
N LYS A 203 -1.95 25.76 -30.94
CA LYS A 203 -1.39 24.99 -32.06
C LYS A 203 -1.35 23.49 -31.72
N LYS A 204 -1.71 22.64 -32.68
CA LYS A 204 -1.72 21.17 -32.52
C LYS A 204 -0.39 20.63 -32.00
N LYS A 205 0.74 21.16 -32.48
CA LYS A 205 2.08 20.73 -32.02
C LYS A 205 2.37 21.14 -30.58
N GLN A 206 1.89 22.31 -30.13
CA GLN A 206 2.03 22.77 -28.75
C GLN A 206 1.21 21.89 -27.81
N PHE A 207 -0.05 21.62 -28.18
CA PHE A 207 -0.93 20.72 -27.43
C PHE A 207 -0.38 19.30 -27.31
N LEU A 208 0.05 18.71 -28.43
CA LEU A 208 0.62 17.36 -28.42
C LEU A 208 1.89 17.30 -27.58
N PHE A 209 2.71 18.36 -27.59
CA PHE A 209 3.90 18.42 -26.76
C PHE A 209 3.57 18.51 -25.27
N ILE A 210 2.61 19.35 -24.89
CA ILE A 210 2.10 19.45 -23.51
C ILE A 210 1.61 18.08 -23.04
N VAL A 211 0.68 17.47 -23.77
CA VAL A 211 0.15 16.14 -23.43
C VAL A 211 1.25 15.09 -23.30
N ALA A 212 2.24 15.09 -24.19
CA ALA A 212 3.34 14.13 -24.13
C ALA A 212 4.25 14.34 -22.91
N VAL A 213 4.54 15.59 -22.55
CA VAL A 213 5.33 15.91 -21.35
C VAL A 213 4.57 15.44 -20.11
N ASN A 214 3.30 15.82 -19.97
CA ASN A 214 2.48 15.52 -18.79
C ASN A 214 2.18 14.04 -18.63
N LEU A 215 1.96 13.33 -19.73
CA LEU A 215 1.81 11.89 -19.68
C LEU A 215 3.06 11.22 -19.10
N VAL A 216 4.27 11.64 -19.52
CA VAL A 216 5.50 11.02 -19.03
C VAL A 216 5.82 11.44 -17.60
N THR A 217 5.66 12.72 -17.26
CA THR A 217 5.89 13.21 -15.89
C THR A 217 4.92 12.58 -14.91
N GLN A 218 3.63 12.50 -15.24
CA GLN A 218 2.62 11.93 -14.36
C GLN A 218 2.74 10.41 -14.21
N ILE A 219 3.07 9.67 -15.28
CA ILE A 219 3.38 8.23 -15.14
C ILE A 219 4.58 8.05 -14.22
N THR A 220 5.65 8.83 -14.42
CA THR A 220 6.87 8.73 -13.60
C THR A 220 6.59 9.03 -12.14
N LEU A 221 5.89 10.14 -11.87
CA LEU A 221 5.49 10.59 -10.54
C LEU A 221 4.67 9.51 -9.82
N ASN A 222 3.56 9.08 -10.43
CA ASN A 222 2.64 8.18 -9.74
C ASN A 222 3.20 6.75 -9.58
N VAL A 223 4.00 6.25 -10.52
CA VAL A 223 4.71 4.96 -10.33
C VAL A 223 5.69 5.07 -9.17
N ALA A 224 6.47 6.15 -9.07
CA ALA A 224 7.39 6.35 -7.96
C ALA A 224 6.64 6.44 -6.62
N LEU A 225 5.52 7.15 -6.58
CA LEU A 225 4.70 7.28 -5.37
C LEU A 225 4.06 5.96 -4.96
N ASN A 226 3.54 5.16 -5.90
CA ASN A 226 2.98 3.85 -5.58
C ASN A 226 4.03 2.89 -5.03
N LEU A 227 5.26 2.90 -5.56
CA LEU A 227 6.37 2.13 -5.00
C LEU A 227 6.74 2.57 -3.58
N ILE A 228 6.72 3.88 -3.33
CA ILE A 228 6.95 4.43 -1.99
C ILE A 228 5.84 4.01 -1.03
N ASN A 229 4.57 4.15 -1.42
CA ASN A 229 3.45 3.75 -0.57
C ASN A 229 3.50 2.24 -0.25
N TYR A 230 3.73 1.42 -1.28
CA TYR A 230 3.85 -0.03 -1.14
C TYR A 230 4.97 -0.45 -0.16
N SER A 231 6.08 0.28 -0.14
CA SER A 231 7.26 -0.10 0.66
C SER A 231 7.33 0.58 2.03
N TYR A 232 6.81 1.80 2.15
CA TYR A 232 7.03 2.69 3.30
C TYR A 232 5.75 3.34 3.85
N GLY A 233 4.61 3.12 3.21
CA GLY A 233 3.30 3.57 3.69
C GLY A 233 2.96 5.04 3.41
N ALA A 234 1.76 5.42 3.86
CA ALA A 234 1.09 6.66 3.47
C ALA A 234 1.81 7.95 3.90
N MET A 235 2.50 7.95 5.04
CA MET A 235 3.18 9.17 5.51
C MET A 235 4.33 9.56 4.60
N LEU A 236 5.14 8.59 4.17
CA LEU A 236 6.23 8.87 3.25
C LEU A 236 5.69 9.18 1.84
N PHE A 237 4.59 8.54 1.43
CA PHE A 237 3.88 8.89 0.22
C PHE A 237 3.50 10.38 0.18
N ILE A 238 2.88 10.93 1.24
CA ILE A 238 2.49 12.35 1.29
C ILE A 238 3.71 13.28 1.16
N LEU A 239 4.78 12.99 1.90
CA LEU A 239 6.01 13.79 1.85
C LEU A 239 6.64 13.74 0.45
N ALA A 240 6.74 12.54 -0.13
CA ALA A 240 7.28 12.32 -1.46
C ALA A 240 6.43 12.98 -2.53
N TYR A 241 5.10 12.97 -2.39
CA TYR A 241 4.18 13.61 -3.32
C TYR A 241 4.46 15.10 -3.44
N ILE A 242 4.59 15.82 -2.32
CA ILE A 242 4.91 17.26 -2.31
C ILE A 242 6.26 17.53 -2.98
N LEU A 243 7.29 16.75 -2.62
CA LEU A 243 8.65 16.94 -3.15
C LEU A 243 8.76 16.62 -4.64
N PHE A 244 8.12 15.53 -5.08
CA PHE A 244 8.17 15.12 -6.47
C PHE A 244 7.31 16.02 -7.36
N GLU A 245 6.16 16.52 -6.91
CA GLU A 245 5.39 17.52 -7.66
C GLU A 245 6.19 18.81 -7.88
N PHE A 246 6.95 19.25 -6.87
CA PHE A 246 7.86 20.38 -7.03
C PHE A 246 8.97 20.09 -8.06
N LEU A 247 9.52 18.87 -8.06
CA LEU A 247 10.52 18.43 -9.03
C LEU A 247 9.93 18.35 -10.45
N ILE A 248 8.73 17.81 -10.60
CA ILE A 248 8.01 17.74 -11.88
C ILE A 248 7.77 19.14 -12.43
N PHE A 249 7.31 20.08 -11.60
CA PHE A 249 7.17 21.48 -12.00
C PHE A 249 8.48 22.06 -12.57
N ILE A 250 9.62 21.86 -11.89
CA ILE A 250 10.94 22.34 -12.37
C ILE A 250 11.26 21.73 -13.74
N VAL A 251 11.08 20.42 -13.87
CA VAL A 251 11.31 19.68 -15.11
C VAL A 251 10.45 20.23 -16.25
N GLU A 252 9.15 20.39 -16.02
CA GLU A 252 8.21 20.88 -17.01
C GLU A 252 8.48 22.32 -17.42
N ALA A 253 8.81 23.18 -16.46
CA ALA A 253 9.21 24.56 -16.74
C ALA A 253 10.44 24.62 -17.66
N ILE A 254 11.45 23.76 -17.42
CA ILE A 254 12.63 23.65 -18.30
C ILE A 254 12.22 23.14 -19.68
N LEU A 255 11.42 22.07 -19.77
CA LEU A 255 11.00 21.46 -21.03
C LEU A 255 10.18 22.44 -21.88
N TYR A 256 9.19 23.10 -21.30
CA TYR A 256 8.38 24.09 -22.00
C TYR A 256 9.23 25.28 -22.45
N THR A 257 10.14 25.76 -21.62
CA THR A 257 11.04 26.87 -22.00
C THR A 257 11.99 26.47 -23.14
N VAL A 258 12.54 25.26 -23.14
CA VAL A 258 13.52 24.84 -24.16
C VAL A 258 12.85 24.47 -25.49
N PHE A 259 11.71 23.78 -25.43
CA PHE A 259 11.09 23.16 -26.60
C PHE A 259 9.85 23.88 -27.09
N LEU A 260 8.93 24.27 -26.21
CA LEU A 260 7.65 24.90 -26.60
C LEU A 260 7.89 26.26 -27.27
N ARG A 261 8.94 26.97 -26.87
CA ARG A 261 9.40 28.22 -27.53
C ARG A 261 9.80 28.04 -29.00
N LYS A 262 10.14 26.82 -29.42
CA LYS A 262 10.59 26.49 -30.77
C LYS A 262 9.46 25.91 -31.63
N LEU A 263 8.24 25.77 -31.09
CA LEU A 263 7.10 25.17 -31.77
C LEU A 263 6.16 26.23 -32.35
N ASP A 264 6.20 26.35 -33.68
CA ASP A 264 5.35 27.17 -34.58
C ASP A 264 5.38 28.70 -34.32
N VAL A 265 5.10 29.16 -33.10
CA VAL A 265 5.09 30.58 -32.72
C VAL A 265 6.04 30.80 -31.54
N PRO A 266 6.96 31.78 -31.60
CA PRO A 266 7.84 32.09 -30.49
C PRO A 266 7.04 32.47 -29.25
N VAL A 267 7.26 31.74 -28.16
CA VAL A 267 6.63 32.01 -26.86
C VAL A 267 7.65 32.69 -25.94
N PRO A 268 7.28 33.76 -25.21
CA PRO A 268 8.13 34.35 -24.20
C PRO A 268 8.50 33.35 -23.08
N ILE A 269 9.70 33.45 -22.53
CA ILE A 269 10.19 32.55 -21.46
C ILE A 269 9.32 32.65 -20.20
N TRP A 270 8.98 33.87 -19.78
CA TRP A 270 8.15 34.06 -18.59
C TRP A 270 6.81 33.33 -18.74
N LYS A 271 6.22 33.35 -19.95
CA LYS A 271 4.93 32.71 -20.23
C LYS A 271 5.01 31.19 -20.12
N THR A 272 6.11 30.55 -20.53
CA THR A 272 6.28 29.09 -20.39
C THR A 272 6.47 28.66 -18.94
N ILE A 273 7.18 29.47 -18.14
CA ILE A 273 7.41 29.20 -16.71
C ILE A 273 6.12 29.43 -15.92
N THR A 274 5.43 30.55 -16.13
CA THR A 274 4.16 30.86 -15.46
C THR A 274 3.08 29.84 -15.80
N TYR A 275 3.04 29.37 -17.06
CA TYR A 275 2.16 28.27 -17.45
C TYR A 275 2.46 27.00 -16.65
N ALA A 276 3.73 26.54 -16.64
CA ALA A 276 4.13 25.35 -15.90
C ALA A 276 3.73 25.45 -14.43
N LEU A 277 3.99 26.60 -13.80
CA LEU A 277 3.68 26.83 -12.39
C LEU A 277 2.19 26.73 -12.11
N ILE A 278 1.36 27.44 -12.89
CA ILE A 278 -0.08 27.48 -12.66
C ILE A 278 -0.71 26.12 -12.99
N ALA A 279 -0.26 25.46 -14.06
CA ALA A 279 -0.71 24.14 -14.45
C ALA A 279 -0.44 23.09 -13.37
N ASN A 280 0.81 22.98 -12.92
CA ASN A 280 1.21 22.02 -11.89
C ASN A 280 0.56 22.35 -10.54
N ALA A 281 0.54 23.62 -10.13
CA ALA A 281 -0.09 24.02 -8.87
C ALA A 281 -1.60 23.73 -8.86
N ALA A 282 -2.30 23.98 -9.97
CA ALA A 282 -3.72 23.66 -10.09
C ALA A 282 -3.96 22.14 -10.02
N SER A 283 -3.20 21.34 -10.79
CA SER A 283 -3.31 19.89 -10.77
C SER A 283 -3.01 19.31 -9.38
N PHE A 284 -1.98 19.81 -8.70
CA PHE A 284 -1.61 19.43 -7.34
C PHE A 284 -2.72 19.72 -6.32
N VAL A 285 -3.27 20.95 -6.33
CA VAL A 285 -4.35 21.35 -5.41
C VAL A 285 -5.61 20.53 -5.66
N ILE A 286 -5.97 20.31 -6.93
CA ILE A 286 -7.13 19.49 -7.29
C ILE A 286 -6.90 18.04 -6.86
N GLY A 287 -5.69 17.49 -7.07
CA GLY A 287 -5.33 16.14 -6.64
C GLY A 287 -5.46 15.96 -5.13
N LEU A 288 -4.95 16.92 -4.34
CA LEU A 288 -5.12 16.91 -2.88
C LEU A 288 -6.58 17.02 -2.45
N ALA A 289 -7.37 17.89 -3.09
CA ALA A 289 -8.79 18.01 -2.78
C ALA A 289 -9.55 16.71 -3.08
N LEU A 290 -9.22 16.02 -4.17
CA LEU A 290 -9.82 14.74 -4.51
C LEU A 290 -9.36 13.60 -3.59
N ALA A 291 -8.14 13.62 -3.08
CA ALA A 291 -7.68 12.66 -2.07
C ALA A 291 -8.58 12.69 -0.81
N ILE A 292 -9.06 13.87 -0.44
CA ILE A 292 -9.96 14.05 0.71
C ILE A 292 -11.39 13.57 0.37
N VAL A 293 -11.88 13.84 -0.84
CA VAL A 293 -13.26 13.56 -1.23
C VAL A 293 -13.46 12.11 -1.67
N ILE A 294 -12.46 11.51 -2.32
CA ILE A 294 -12.48 10.14 -2.85
C ILE A 294 -11.18 9.43 -2.49
N PRO A 295 -11.03 8.95 -1.24
CA PRO A 295 -9.78 8.32 -0.76
C PRO A 295 -9.36 7.08 -1.54
N GLY A 296 -10.30 6.44 -2.27
CA GLY A 296 -10.03 5.27 -3.10
C GLY A 296 -9.48 5.58 -4.50
N ILE A 297 -9.36 6.86 -4.89
CA ILE A 297 -8.83 7.29 -6.20
C ILE A 297 -7.47 8.01 -6.04
N PHE A 298 -7.19 8.57 -4.86
CA PHE A 298 -6.04 9.45 -4.61
C PHE A 298 -5.33 9.14 -3.30
#